data_AF-A0A2N2ZUU4-F1
#
_entry.id   AF-A0A2N2ZUU4-F1
#
_cell.length_a   1.000
_cell.length_b   1.000
_cell.length_c   1.000
_cell.angle_alpha   90.00
_cell.angle_beta   90.00
_cell.angle_gamma   90.00
#
_symmetry.space_group_name_H-M   'P 1'
#
loop_
_entity.id
_entity.type
_entity.pdbx_description
1 polymer ?
#
loop_
_entity_poly.entity_id
_entity_poly.type
_entity_poly.pdbx_seq_one_letter_code
_entity_poly.pdbx_strand_id
1 'polypeptide(L)'
;MKYFKLILWLLIYMCFSCNIFKYGENIKEDTDRILQTRKKEFRELGFNGIVETKIQIKNNKLAPYRLILKIDNTTETLTINNVQTPPYYLFDSLIPQKLELSVSEEIYNATNKGDRVFKSIESDSIQIDTTKFELLKPSSNSNWN
;
A
#
# COMPACT_ATOMS: atom_id res chain seq x y z
N MET A 1 4.92 -10.56 50.62
CA MET A 1 4.22 -9.61 49.71
C MET A 1 4.76 -8.17 49.67
N LYS A 2 5.59 -7.69 50.62
CA LYS A 2 6.08 -6.29 50.60
C LYS A 2 7.00 -5.94 49.42
N TYR A 3 7.86 -6.87 48.98
CA TYR A 3 8.82 -6.62 47.90
C TYR A 3 8.25 -6.71 46.48
N PHE A 4 7.08 -7.35 46.30
CA PHE A 4 6.45 -7.51 45.00
C PHE A 4 6.03 -6.17 44.38
N LYS A 5 5.49 -5.26 45.21
CA LYS A 5 5.13 -3.90 44.77
C LYS A 5 6.36 -3.09 44.37
N LEU A 6 7.48 -3.26 45.08
CA LEU A 6 8.72 -2.55 44.79
C LEU A 6 9.34 -3.02 43.46
N ILE A 7 9.34 -4.33 43.22
CA ILE A 7 9.83 -4.94 41.97
C ILE A 7 8.96 -4.52 40.78
N LEU A 8 7.63 -4.48 40.95
CA LEU A 8 6.71 -4.03 39.91
C LEU A 8 6.92 -2.55 39.56
N TRP A 9 7.14 -1.69 40.55
CA TRP A 9 7.45 -0.27 40.32
C TRP A 9 8.80 -0.06 39.62
N LEU A 10 9.81 -0.86 39.93
CA LEU A 10 11.11 -0.84 39.25
C LEU A 10 11.00 -1.29 37.79
N LEU A 11 10.19 -2.31 37.50
CA LEU A 11 9.92 -2.77 36.12
C LEU A 11 9.19 -1.71 35.30
N ILE A 12 8.15 -1.09 35.87
CA ILE A 12 7.43 0.01 35.23
C ILE A 12 8.37 1.19 34.99
N TYR A 13 9.18 1.58 35.98
CA TYR A 13 10.17 2.65 35.83
C TYR A 13 11.21 2.35 34.74
N MET A 14 11.70 1.11 34.66
CA MET A 14 12.60 0.70 33.57
C MET A 14 11.92 0.77 32.19
N CYS A 15 10.66 0.35 32.08
CA CYS A 15 9.88 0.50 30.84
C CYS A 15 9.68 1.97 30.44
N PHE A 16 9.49 2.89 31.39
CA PHE A 16 9.37 4.32 31.12
C PHE A 16 10.73 5.02 30.87
N SER A 17 11.83 4.51 31.43
CA SER A 17 13.18 5.05 31.24
C SER A 17 13.85 4.60 29.94
N CYS A 18 13.42 3.47 29.39
CA CYS A 18 13.76 3.12 28.01
C CYS A 18 13.00 4.07 27.08
N ASN A 19 13.73 4.71 26.17
CA ASN A 19 13.26 5.61 25.11
C ASN A 19 12.30 4.96 24.09
N ILE A 20 11.45 4.01 24.51
CA ILE A 20 10.48 3.29 23.69
C ILE A 20 9.56 4.25 22.94
N PHE A 21 9.20 5.39 23.57
CA PHE A 21 8.43 6.44 22.90
C PHE A 21 9.20 7.09 21.74
N LYS A 22 10.45 7.48 21.94
CA LYS A 22 11.30 8.03 20.86
C LYS A 22 11.60 7.01 19.78
N TYR A 23 11.76 5.74 20.16
CA TYR A 23 11.96 4.65 19.22
C TYR A 23 10.71 4.42 18.35
N GLY A 24 9.52 4.46 18.95
CA GLY A 24 8.25 4.40 18.22
C GLY A 24 8.03 5.58 17.28
N GLU A 25 8.39 6.79 17.71
CA GLU A 25 8.34 8.01 16.90
C GLU A 25 9.29 7.93 15.70
N ASN A 26 10.54 7.53 15.91
CA ASN A 26 11.51 7.34 14.84
C ASN A 26 11.08 6.25 13.83
N ILE A 27 10.49 5.14 14.31
CA ILE A 27 9.93 4.10 13.44
C ILE A 27 8.80 4.66 12.58
N LYS A 28 7.92 5.49 13.16
CA LYS A 28 6.83 6.13 12.43
C LYS A 28 7.39 7.02 11.33
N GLU A 29 8.31 7.91 11.65
CA GLU A 29 8.93 8.82 10.67
C GLU A 29 9.64 8.07 9.54
N ASP A 30 10.40 7.03 9.86
CA ASP A 30 11.06 6.20 8.85
C ASP A 30 10.05 5.47 7.95
N THR A 31 8.98 4.94 8.54
CA THR A 31 7.91 4.27 7.79
C THR A 31 7.18 5.24 6.86
N ASP A 32 6.85 6.44 7.35
CA ASP A 32 6.18 7.48 6.58
C ASP A 32 7.07 7.95 5.42
N ARG A 33 8.37 8.15 5.67
CA ARG A 33 9.34 8.50 4.63
C ARG A 33 9.41 7.43 3.54
N ILE A 34 9.54 6.16 3.92
CA ILE A 34 9.55 5.04 2.97
C ILE A 34 8.27 5.04 2.14
N LEU A 35 7.11 5.17 2.78
CA LEU A 35 5.82 5.17 2.09
C LEU A 35 5.68 6.33 1.10
N GLN A 36 6.17 7.52 1.45
CA GLN A 36 6.19 8.67 0.55
C GLN A 36 7.11 8.45 -0.66
N THR A 37 8.32 7.92 -0.44
CA THR A 37 9.23 7.56 -1.53
C THR A 37 8.60 6.54 -2.47
N ARG A 38 7.98 5.50 -1.92
CA ARG A 38 7.31 4.46 -2.70
C ARG A 38 6.11 5.00 -3.50
N LYS A 39 5.29 5.85 -2.90
CA LYS A 39 4.19 6.54 -3.61
C LYS A 39 4.71 7.33 -4.80
N LYS A 40 5.83 8.05 -4.61
CA LYS A 40 6.47 8.80 -5.70
C LYS A 40 6.91 7.86 -6.84
N GLU A 41 7.59 6.77 -6.51
CA GLU A 41 8.00 5.75 -7.51
C GLU A 41 6.80 5.17 -8.27
N PHE A 42 5.70 4.86 -7.57
CA PHE A 42 4.49 4.36 -8.21
C PHE A 42 3.80 5.42 -9.08
N ARG A 43 3.83 6.69 -8.66
CA ARG A 43 3.31 7.81 -9.44
C ARG A 43 4.07 7.96 -10.76
N GLU A 44 5.40 7.79 -10.74
CA GLU A 44 6.28 7.83 -11.92
C GLU A 44 6.08 6.63 -12.86
N LEU A 45 5.55 5.52 -12.38
CA LEU A 45 5.28 4.34 -13.21
C LEU A 45 4.06 4.54 -14.13
N GLY A 46 4.26 4.43 -15.45
CA GLY A 46 3.18 4.28 -16.43
C GLY A 46 3.02 2.82 -16.89
N PHE A 47 1.78 2.35 -17.02
CA PHE A 47 1.50 1.00 -17.49
C PHE A 47 0.16 0.87 -18.22
N ASN A 48 0.10 -0.12 -19.10
CA ASN A 48 -1.11 -0.58 -19.77
C ASN A 48 -1.32 -2.05 -19.44
N GLY A 49 -2.55 -2.44 -19.12
CA GLY A 49 -2.87 -3.83 -18.86
C GLY A 49 -4.35 -4.14 -18.89
N ILE A 50 -4.67 -5.37 -18.50
CA ILE A 50 -6.01 -5.92 -18.49
C ILE A 50 -6.29 -6.53 -17.13
N VAL A 51 -7.51 -6.37 -16.62
CA VAL A 51 -7.96 -7.03 -15.40
C VAL A 51 -8.11 -8.52 -15.68
N GLU A 52 -7.21 -9.32 -15.12
CA GLU A 52 -7.24 -10.77 -15.24
C GLU A 52 -8.19 -11.38 -14.22
N THR A 53 -8.18 -10.87 -12.98
CA THR A 53 -8.99 -11.40 -11.86
C THR A 53 -9.24 -10.33 -10.80
N LYS A 54 -10.32 -10.52 -10.04
CA LYS A 54 -10.71 -9.68 -8.89
C LYS A 54 -10.80 -10.55 -7.65
N ILE A 55 -10.22 -10.11 -6.54
CA ILE A 55 -10.20 -10.86 -5.28
C ILE A 55 -10.77 -10.00 -4.16
N GLN A 56 -11.73 -10.56 -3.41
CA GLN A 56 -12.22 -9.99 -2.16
C GLN A 56 -11.70 -10.82 -0.97
N ILE A 57 -10.95 -10.18 -0.07
CA ILE A 57 -10.36 -10.79 1.11
C ILE A 57 -11.21 -10.43 2.33
N LYS A 58 -12.12 -11.35 2.71
CA LYS A 58 -13.11 -11.11 3.78
C LYS A 58 -12.52 -10.80 5.16
N ASN A 59 -11.29 -11.25 5.44
CA ASN A 59 -10.65 -11.11 6.75
C ASN A 59 -9.55 -10.03 6.81
N ASN A 60 -9.41 -9.19 5.77
CA ASN A 60 -8.40 -8.13 5.72
C ASN A 60 -9.05 -6.75 5.82
N LYS A 61 -8.87 -6.07 6.96
CA LYS A 61 -9.44 -4.72 7.18
C LYS A 61 -8.72 -3.61 6.42
N LEU A 62 -7.45 -3.81 6.04
CA LEU A 62 -6.61 -2.76 5.45
C LEU A 62 -6.72 -2.72 3.92
N ALA A 63 -6.83 -3.89 3.29
CA ALA A 63 -6.91 -4.01 1.83
C ALA A 63 -7.84 -5.18 1.45
N PRO A 64 -9.16 -5.01 1.62
CA PRO A 64 -10.14 -6.07 1.37
C PRO A 64 -10.36 -6.36 -0.12
N TYR A 65 -10.06 -5.43 -1.03
CA TYR A 65 -10.32 -5.57 -2.45
C TYR A 65 -9.04 -5.48 -3.26
N ARG A 66 -8.81 -6.44 -4.15
CA ARG A 66 -7.65 -6.49 -5.04
C ARG A 66 -8.05 -6.74 -6.48
N LEU A 67 -7.37 -6.05 -7.39
CA LEU A 67 -7.35 -6.34 -8.81
C LEU A 67 -6.02 -7.02 -9.15
N ILE A 68 -6.09 -8.08 -9.93
CA ILE A 68 -4.95 -8.74 -10.53
C ILE A 68 -4.91 -8.31 -11.99
N LEU A 69 -3.90 -7.54 -12.34
CA LEU A 69 -3.72 -6.99 -13.67
C LEU A 69 -2.62 -7.75 -14.41
N LYS A 70 -2.89 -8.09 -15.67
CA LYS A 70 -1.87 -8.50 -16.61
C LYS A 70 -1.38 -7.25 -17.35
N ILE A 71 -0.12 -6.90 -17.18
CA ILE A 71 0.52 -5.73 -17.76
C ILE A 71 1.07 -6.09 -19.14
N ASP A 72 0.58 -5.39 -20.15
CA ASP A 72 1.00 -5.58 -21.55
C ASP A 72 2.24 -4.76 -21.88
N ASN A 73 2.35 -3.55 -21.29
CA ASN A 73 3.48 -2.65 -21.52
C ASN A 73 3.70 -1.73 -20.30
N THR A 74 4.95 -1.37 -20.04
CA THR A 74 5.36 -0.38 -19.03
C THR A 74 6.26 0.68 -19.67
N THR A 75 6.14 1.92 -19.23
CA THR A 75 6.95 3.01 -19.80
C THR A 75 8.40 3.00 -19.34
N GLU A 76 8.72 2.31 -18.23
CA GLU A 76 10.09 2.13 -17.78
C GLU A 76 10.39 0.67 -17.45
N THR A 77 11.65 0.29 -17.71
CA THR A 77 12.37 -0.83 -17.08
C THR A 77 12.65 -0.53 -15.61
N LEU A 78 11.73 0.12 -14.89
CA LEU A 78 11.81 0.23 -13.44
C LEU A 78 11.79 -1.20 -12.93
N THR A 79 12.94 -1.65 -12.45
CA THR A 79 13.16 -2.98 -11.87
C THR A 79 11.97 -3.28 -10.97
N ILE A 80 11.06 -4.12 -11.48
CA ILE A 80 9.73 -4.40 -10.94
C ILE A 80 9.80 -4.84 -9.47
N ASN A 81 10.96 -5.38 -9.07
CA ASN A 81 11.29 -5.81 -7.71
C ASN A 81 11.51 -4.66 -6.71
N ASN A 82 11.78 -3.44 -7.17
CA ASN A 82 12.07 -2.30 -6.29
C ASN A 82 10.84 -1.46 -5.96
N VAL A 83 9.76 -1.53 -6.75
CA VAL A 83 8.56 -0.69 -6.56
C VAL A 83 7.41 -1.55 -6.05
N GLN A 84 7.61 -2.18 -4.88
CA GLN A 84 6.56 -2.92 -4.18
C GLN A 84 6.20 -2.19 -2.90
N THR A 85 4.91 -2.06 -2.61
CA THR A 85 4.45 -1.52 -1.32
C THR A 85 3.22 -2.28 -0.89
N PRO A 86 3.40 -3.49 -0.33
CA PRO A 86 2.31 -4.19 0.31
C PRO A 86 1.67 -3.33 1.41
N PRO A 87 0.34 -3.33 1.56
CA PRO A 87 -0.62 -4.11 0.78
C PRO A 87 -1.09 -3.43 -0.52
N TYR A 88 -0.64 -2.20 -0.82
CA TYR A 88 -1.21 -1.34 -1.86
C TYR A 88 -0.96 -1.82 -3.28
N TYR A 89 0.27 -2.22 -3.61
CA TYR A 89 0.60 -2.82 -4.89
C TYR A 89 1.80 -3.74 -4.79
N LEU A 90 1.74 -4.84 -5.53
CA LEU A 90 2.77 -5.86 -5.58
C LEU A 90 2.88 -6.42 -6.99
N PHE A 91 4.10 -6.42 -7.53
CA PHE A 91 4.38 -7.13 -8.75
C PHE A 91 4.81 -8.56 -8.43
N ASP A 92 4.33 -9.51 -9.21
CA ASP A 92 4.73 -10.90 -9.07
C ASP A 92 6.17 -11.08 -9.55
N SER A 93 7.08 -11.43 -8.64
CA SER A 93 8.49 -11.67 -8.96
C SER A 93 8.71 -12.88 -9.88
N LEU A 94 7.74 -13.80 -9.95
CA LEU A 94 7.77 -15.00 -10.78
C LEU A 94 7.10 -14.78 -12.14
N ILE A 95 6.19 -13.81 -12.23
CA ILE A 95 5.47 -13.45 -13.46
C ILE A 95 5.66 -11.94 -13.70
N PRO A 96 6.67 -11.52 -14.50
CA PRO A 96 7.08 -10.11 -14.64
C PRO A 96 6.04 -9.18 -15.30
N GLN A 97 4.82 -9.66 -15.52
CA GLN A 97 3.70 -8.94 -16.13
C GLN A 97 2.44 -8.99 -15.24
N LYS A 98 2.54 -9.40 -13.98
CA LYS A 98 1.38 -9.47 -13.09
C LYS A 98 1.51 -8.45 -11.97
N LEU A 99 0.52 -7.57 -11.88
CA LEU A 99 0.41 -6.53 -10.86
C LEU A 99 -0.82 -6.81 -10.00
N GLU A 100 -0.61 -7.06 -8.71
CA GLU A 100 -1.67 -6.99 -7.71
C GLU A 100 -1.82 -5.55 -7.25
N LEU A 101 -3.03 -5.01 -7.36
CA LEU A 101 -3.35 -3.65 -6.95
C LEU A 101 -4.51 -3.69 -5.96
N SER A 102 -4.28 -3.19 -4.74
CA SER A 102 -5.35 -2.96 -3.79
C SER A 102 -6.12 -1.71 -4.16
N VAL A 103 -7.44 -1.82 -4.14
CA VAL A 103 -8.35 -0.77 -4.62
C VAL A 103 -9.48 -0.53 -3.63
N SER A 104 -10.20 0.58 -3.81
CA SER A 104 -11.44 0.82 -3.09
C SER A 104 -12.55 -0.13 -3.54
N GLU A 105 -13.60 -0.26 -2.73
CA GLU A 105 -14.79 -1.03 -3.09
C GLU A 105 -15.48 -0.47 -4.35
N GLU A 106 -15.47 0.85 -4.51
CA GLU A 106 -16.01 1.53 -5.69
C GLU A 106 -15.32 1.07 -6.97
N ILE A 107 -13.97 1.12 -6.99
CA ILE A 107 -13.17 0.65 -8.12
C ILE A 107 -13.43 -0.84 -8.33
N TYR A 108 -13.41 -1.64 -7.25
CA TYR A 108 -13.69 -3.07 -7.35
C TYR A 108 -15.04 -3.34 -8.00
N ASN A 109 -16.12 -2.70 -7.56
CA ASN A 109 -17.46 -2.94 -8.11
C ASN A 109 -17.62 -2.41 -9.54
N ALA A 110 -16.92 -1.33 -9.90
CA ALA A 110 -16.97 -0.74 -11.23
C ALA A 110 -16.13 -1.47 -12.29
N THR A 111 -15.22 -2.34 -11.87
CA THR A 111 -14.30 -3.05 -12.77
C THR A 111 -14.79 -4.47 -13.05
N ASN A 112 -14.62 -4.95 -14.28
CA ASN A 112 -14.85 -6.34 -14.68
C ASN A 112 -13.57 -7.00 -15.17
N LYS A 113 -13.59 -8.35 -15.21
CA LYS A 113 -12.52 -9.12 -15.85
C LYS A 113 -12.52 -8.83 -17.35
N GLY A 114 -11.35 -8.50 -17.89
CA GLY A 114 -11.17 -8.13 -19.29
C GLY A 114 -11.11 -6.62 -19.54
N ASP A 115 -11.47 -5.80 -18.56
CA ASP A 115 -11.41 -4.34 -18.70
C ASP A 115 -9.97 -3.86 -18.87
N ARG A 116 -9.79 -2.83 -19.69
CA ARG A 116 -8.48 -2.26 -19.93
C ARG A 116 -8.16 -1.24 -18.84
N VAL A 117 -6.96 -1.38 -18.28
CA VAL A 117 -6.43 -0.47 -17.26
C VAL A 117 -5.26 0.29 -17.83
N PHE A 118 -5.33 1.60 -17.72
CA PHE A 118 -4.31 2.53 -18.15
C PHE A 118 -3.87 3.40 -16.97
N LYS A 119 -2.57 3.47 -16.73
CA LYS A 119 -1.98 4.44 -15.80
C LYS A 119 -0.97 5.30 -16.54
N SER A 120 -1.21 6.61 -16.55
CA SER A 120 -0.22 7.57 -17.02
C SER A 120 0.95 7.70 -16.04
N ILE A 121 2.12 8.05 -16.58
CA ILE A 121 3.25 8.57 -15.80
C ILE A 121 2.79 9.83 -15.05
N GLU A 122 3.36 10.08 -13.88
CA GLU A 122 3.09 11.23 -13.01
C GLU A 122 1.65 11.36 -12.50
N SER A 123 0.87 10.27 -12.55
CA SER A 123 -0.54 10.21 -12.16
C SER A 123 -0.78 9.34 -10.93
N ASP A 124 -1.65 9.80 -10.03
CA ASP A 124 -2.16 9.04 -8.87
C ASP A 124 -3.49 8.33 -9.16
N SER A 125 -3.83 8.22 -10.45
CA SER A 125 -5.08 7.67 -10.93
C SER A 125 -4.85 6.62 -12.00
N ILE A 126 -5.75 5.64 -12.02
CA ILE A 126 -5.90 4.68 -13.11
C ILE A 126 -7.16 5.02 -13.88
N GLN A 127 -7.11 4.78 -15.18
CA GLN A 127 -8.27 4.77 -16.03
C GLN A 127 -8.65 3.33 -16.32
N ILE A 128 -9.91 2.99 -16.08
CA ILE A 128 -10.49 1.69 -16.41
C ILE A 128 -11.54 1.96 -17.49
N ASP A 129 -11.28 1.46 -18.70
CA ASP A 129 -12.00 1.82 -19.93
C ASP A 129 -12.10 3.34 -20.13
N THR A 130 -13.25 3.96 -19.81
CA THR A 130 -13.50 5.39 -19.94
C THR A 130 -13.53 6.15 -18.62
N THR A 131 -13.49 5.44 -17.48
CA THR A 131 -13.65 6.04 -16.15
C THR A 131 -12.30 6.18 -15.45
N LYS A 132 -12.05 7.37 -14.89
CA LYS A 132 -10.82 7.69 -14.15
C LYS A 132 -11.06 7.54 -12.65
N PHE A 133 -10.22 6.76 -11.99
CA PHE A 133 -10.28 6.47 -10.56
C PHE A 133 -8.97 6.86 -9.87
N GLU A 134 -9.06 7.55 -8.74
CA GLU A 134 -7.91 7.86 -7.90
C GLU A 134 -7.55 6.66 -7.02
N LEU A 135 -6.29 6.24 -7.03
CA LEU A 135 -5.81 5.09 -6.25
C LEU A 135 -5.48 5.43 -4.80
N LEU A 136 -5.18 6.70 -4.53
CA LEU A 136 -4.64 7.17 -3.26
C LEU A 136 -5.43 8.37 -2.74
N LYS A 137 -6.77 8.30 -2.68
CA LYS A 137 -7.53 9.27 -1.89
C LYS A 137 -7.07 9.16 -0.43
N PRO A 138 -6.50 10.21 0.18
CA PRO A 138 -6.38 10.21 1.63
C PRO A 138 -7.80 10.06 2.17
N SER A 139 -8.04 9.03 2.98
CA SER A 139 -9.32 8.94 3.69
C SER A 139 -9.49 10.26 4.44
N SER A 140 -10.61 10.95 4.25
CA SER A 140 -10.91 12.26 4.86
C SER A 140 -10.88 12.26 6.40
N ASN A 141 -10.62 11.11 7.03
CA ASN A 141 -10.46 10.93 8.48
C ASN A 141 -9.00 10.74 8.94
N SER A 142 -8.02 10.84 8.04
CA SER A 142 -6.64 10.67 8.45
C SER A 142 -5.98 12.03 8.68
N ASN A 143 -6.23 12.60 9.86
CA ASN A 143 -5.36 13.60 10.45
C ASN A 143 -3.99 12.95 10.71
N TRP A 144 -3.13 12.96 9.71
CA TRP A 144 -1.70 12.77 9.89
C TRP A 144 -1.07 14.15 9.97
N ASN A 145 -1.24 14.79 11.13
CA ASN A 145 -0.27 15.76 11.63
C ASN A 145 0.91 15.00 12.27
#